data_AF-T0YRG3-F1
#
_entry.id   AF-T0YRG3-F1
#
_cell.length_a   1.000
_cell.length_b   1.000
_cell.length_c   1.000
_cell.angle_alpha   90.00
_cell.angle_beta   90.00
_cell.angle_gamma   90.00
#
_symmetry.space_group_name_H-M   'P 1'
#
loop_
_entity.id
_entity.type
_entity.pdbx_description
1 polymer ?
#
loop_
_entity_poly.entity_id
_entity_poly.type
_entity_poly.pdbx_seq_one_letter_code
_entity_poly.pdbx_strand_id
1 'polypeptide(L)'
;MERSGSFAVNLLREEQRELSIRFADRIPPEQKFEGLSLERGMGGVPLLQGTLGALECRTEAKVPVGDHYLFLGRVVTVHGGRPGKPLVYWDRDYWGLRESTGRLGAPEAPREGAP
;
A
#
# COMPACT_ATOMS: atom_id res chain seq x y z
N MET A 1 -3.75 14.87 3.36
CA MET A 1 -3.51 14.58 1.92
C MET A 1 -4.07 15.64 0.99
N GLU A 2 -5.23 16.24 1.26
CA GLU A 2 -5.91 17.12 0.29
C GLU A 2 -5.13 18.34 -0.24
N ARG A 3 -4.13 18.82 0.51
CA ARG A 3 -3.23 19.91 0.10
C ARG A 3 -1.83 19.43 -0.31
N SER A 4 -1.58 18.13 -0.36
CA SER A 4 -0.28 17.53 -0.68
C SER A 4 -0.22 17.09 -2.14
N GLY A 5 0.84 17.49 -2.85
CA GLY A 5 1.09 17.06 -4.23
C GLY A 5 1.63 15.63 -4.36
N SER A 6 1.97 14.99 -3.23
CA SER A 6 2.53 13.63 -3.19
C SER A 6 1.99 12.83 -2.01
N PHE A 7 2.02 11.50 -2.15
CA PHE A 7 1.71 10.55 -1.08
C PHE A 7 2.52 9.27 -1.23
N ALA A 8 2.63 8.50 -0.15
CA ALA A 8 3.24 7.17 -0.16
C ALA A 8 2.22 6.09 0.16
N VAL A 9 2.35 4.92 -0.48
CA VAL A 9 1.60 3.70 -0.14
C VAL A 9 2.58 2.69 0.42
N ASN A 10 2.39 2.28 1.66
CA ASN A 10 3.24 1.30 2.34
C ASN A 10 2.51 -0.06 2.39
N LEU A 11 3.10 -1.10 1.80
CA LEU A 11 2.53 -2.45 1.76
C LEU A 11 2.96 -3.23 2.99
N LEU A 12 2.04 -3.47 3.92
CA LEU A 12 2.37 -4.08 5.22
C LEU A 12 2.56 -5.60 5.11
N ARG A 13 3.50 -6.14 5.92
CA ARG A 13 3.62 -7.57 6.17
C ARG A 13 2.57 -8.06 7.18
N GLU A 14 2.27 -9.35 7.13
CA GLU A 14 1.33 -10.05 8.02
C GLU A 14 1.58 -9.75 9.52
N GLU A 15 2.85 -9.67 9.94
CA GLU A 15 3.19 -9.40 11.35
C GLU A 15 2.96 -7.93 11.77
N GLN A 16 2.66 -7.03 10.83
CA GLN A 16 2.49 -5.58 11.08
C GLN A 16 1.03 -5.20 11.33
N ARG A 17 0.22 -6.12 11.89
CA ARG A 17 -1.18 -5.87 12.28
C ARG A 17 -1.32 -4.66 13.21
N GLU A 18 -0.48 -4.56 14.24
CA GLU A 18 -0.51 -3.46 15.20
C GLU A 18 -0.25 -2.09 14.53
N LEU A 19 0.57 -2.07 13.49
CA LEU A 19 0.81 -0.87 12.70
C LEU A 19 -0.44 -0.46 11.91
N SER A 20 -1.15 -1.42 11.32
CA SER A 20 -2.43 -1.17 10.66
C SER A 20 -3.47 -0.59 11.62
N ILE A 21 -3.63 -1.20 12.80
CA ILE A 21 -4.55 -0.72 13.86
C ILE A 21 -4.19 0.71 14.27
N ARG A 22 -2.91 0.97 14.59
CA ARG A 22 -2.43 2.30 14.98
C ARG A 22 -2.78 3.39 13.96
N PHE A 23 -2.70 3.09 12.66
CA PHE A 23 -3.01 4.04 11.61
C PHE A 23 -4.51 4.19 11.34
N ALA A 24 -5.32 3.19 11.69
CA ALA A 24 -6.79 3.25 11.64
C ALA A 24 -7.41 3.96 12.87
N ASP A 25 -6.72 3.94 14.00
CA ASP A 25 -7.19 4.57 15.24
C ASP A 25 -7.38 6.09 15.12
N ARG A 26 -8.22 6.63 16.01
CA ARG A 26 -8.55 8.06 16.08
C ARG A 26 -7.57 8.86 16.93
N ILE A 27 -6.29 8.45 16.96
CA ILE A 27 -5.22 9.22 17.60
C ILE A 27 -4.73 10.36 16.70
N PRO A 28 -4.12 11.43 17.26
CA PRO A 28 -3.56 12.52 16.47
C PRO A 28 -2.56 12.03 15.40
N PRO A 29 -2.58 12.60 14.17
CA PRO A 29 -1.72 12.14 13.08
C PRO A 29 -0.23 12.07 13.42
N GLU A 30 0.27 13.02 14.19
CA GLU A 30 1.66 13.07 14.65
C GLU A 30 2.02 11.86 15.54
N GLN A 31 1.11 11.43 16.41
CA GLN A 31 1.30 10.30 17.32
C GLN A 31 1.30 8.94 16.61
N LYS A 32 0.69 8.86 15.41
CA LYS A 32 0.71 7.64 14.59
C LYS A 32 2.13 7.26 14.15
N PHE A 33 3.01 8.24 14.03
CA PHE A 33 4.38 8.06 13.56
C PHE A 33 5.42 7.97 14.69
N GLU A 34 5.04 8.26 15.94
CA GLU A 34 5.96 8.25 17.08
C GLU A 34 6.60 6.89 17.31
N GLY A 35 7.92 6.88 17.43
CA GLY A 35 8.71 5.67 17.65
C GLY A 35 8.83 4.73 16.43
N LEU A 36 8.31 5.12 15.27
CA LEU A 36 8.47 4.34 14.05
C LEU A 36 9.75 4.73 13.30
N SER A 37 10.42 3.73 12.73
CA SER A 37 11.53 3.96 11.80
C SER A 37 10.98 4.38 10.44
N LEU A 38 11.32 5.60 10.03
CA LEU A 38 10.83 6.22 8.80
C LEU A 38 11.99 6.72 7.95
N GLU A 39 11.83 6.57 6.64
CA GLU A 39 12.57 7.35 5.66
C GLU A 39 11.67 8.45 5.08
N ARG A 40 12.30 9.52 4.58
CA ARG A 40 11.60 10.64 3.93
C ARG A 40 11.76 10.49 2.42
N GLY A 41 10.65 10.19 1.75
CA GLY A 41 10.57 10.21 0.29
C GLY A 41 10.50 11.62 -0.28
N MET A 42 10.30 11.70 -1.60
CA MET A 42 9.98 12.90 -2.36
C MET A 42 8.84 13.69 -1.71
N GLY A 43 9.07 14.98 -1.49
CA GLY A 43 8.09 15.84 -0.83
C GLY A 43 7.89 15.53 0.66
N GLY A 44 8.81 14.76 1.27
CA GLY A 44 8.80 14.46 2.70
C GLY A 44 7.81 13.39 3.12
N VAL A 45 7.21 12.66 2.16
CA VAL A 45 6.25 11.59 2.44
C VAL A 45 6.90 10.49 3.29
N PRO A 46 6.23 9.99 4.33
CA PRO A 46 6.80 8.99 5.22
C PRO A 46 6.81 7.60 4.57
N LEU A 47 7.99 7.00 4.51
CA LEU A 47 8.21 5.63 4.07
C LEU A 47 8.49 4.77 5.31
N LEU A 48 7.61 3.81 5.58
CA LEU A 48 7.71 2.92 6.74
C LEU A 48 8.75 1.84 6.47
N GLN A 49 9.73 1.75 7.36
CA GLN A 49 10.77 0.73 7.28
C GLN A 49 10.22 -0.65 7.64
N GLY A 50 10.81 -1.68 7.02
CA GLY A 50 10.41 -3.05 7.27
C GLY A 50 9.00 -3.37 6.78
N THR A 51 8.51 -2.73 5.73
CA THR A 51 7.29 -3.13 5.00
C THR A 51 7.65 -4.14 3.89
N LEU A 52 6.68 -4.70 3.17
CA LEU A 52 6.93 -5.49 1.94
C LEU A 52 7.51 -4.61 0.82
N GLY A 53 7.20 -3.33 0.87
CA GLY A 53 7.66 -2.31 -0.05
C GLY A 53 6.82 -1.05 0.11
N ALA A 54 7.24 0.00 -0.59
CA ALA A 54 6.52 1.25 -0.62
C ALA A 54 6.49 1.85 -2.02
N LEU A 55 5.44 2.60 -2.32
CA LEU A 55 5.26 3.34 -3.56
C LEU A 55 5.24 4.82 -3.24
N GLU A 56 6.05 5.61 -3.95
CA GLU A 56 5.93 7.06 -3.94
C GLU A 56 5.12 7.51 -5.14
N CYS A 57 4.11 8.33 -4.87
CA CYS A 57 3.16 8.78 -5.86
C CYS A 57 3.10 10.30 -5.92
N ARG A 58 3.05 10.86 -7.12
CA ARG A 58 2.56 12.22 -7.35
C ARG A 58 1.05 12.17 -7.56
N THR A 59 0.32 13.08 -6.92
CA THR A 59 -1.13 13.19 -7.10
C THR A 59 -1.45 13.77 -8.47
N GLU A 60 -2.06 12.99 -9.35
CA GLU A 60 -2.49 13.42 -10.69
C GLU A 60 -3.89 14.01 -10.67
N ALA A 61 -4.79 13.38 -9.90
CA ALA A 61 -6.16 13.85 -9.77
C ALA A 61 -6.74 13.51 -8.40
N LYS A 62 -7.70 14.34 -7.99
CA LYS A 62 -8.53 14.15 -6.80
C LYS A 62 -9.98 14.25 -7.25
N VAL A 63 -10.73 13.15 -7.15
CA VAL A 63 -12.11 13.08 -7.60
C VAL A 63 -13.02 12.88 -6.39
N PRO A 64 -14.00 13.77 -6.11
CA PRO A 64 -14.97 13.54 -5.06
C PRO A 64 -15.89 12.37 -5.43
N VAL A 65 -16.07 11.42 -4.51
CA VAL A 65 -16.92 10.23 -4.68
C VAL A 65 -17.71 10.02 -3.38
N GLY A 66 -18.92 10.57 -3.33
CA GLY A 66 -19.77 10.51 -2.14
C GLY A 66 -19.14 11.23 -0.94
N ASP A 67 -18.91 10.49 0.13
CA ASP A 67 -18.27 10.93 1.38
C ASP A 67 -16.74 10.80 1.38
N HIS A 68 -16.14 10.36 0.27
CA HIS A 68 -14.69 10.16 0.14
C HIS A 68 -14.11 10.85 -1.11
N TYR A 69 -12.78 10.85 -1.20
CA TYR A 69 -12.05 11.25 -2.41
C TYR A 69 -11.30 10.06 -2.97
N LEU A 70 -11.40 9.85 -4.28
CA LEU A 70 -10.48 9.01 -5.03
C LEU A 70 -9.25 9.84 -5.40
N PHE A 71 -8.09 9.44 -4.90
CA PHE A 71 -6.80 10.00 -5.29
C PHE A 71 -6.18 9.11 -6.37
N LEU A 72 -5.95 9.68 -7.55
CA LEU A 72 -5.20 9.04 -8.64
C LEU A 72 -3.73 9.46 -8.51
N GLY A 73 -2.87 8.50 -8.20
CA GLY A 73 -1.43 8.72 -8.06
C GLY A 73 -0.62 8.12 -9.19
N ARG A 74 0.28 8.91 -9.79
CA ARG A 74 1.33 8.39 -10.67
C ARG A 74 2.49 7.90 -9.80
N VAL A 75 2.77 6.60 -9.86
CA VAL A 75 3.96 6.02 -9.20
C VAL A 75 5.20 6.59 -9.86
N VAL A 76 6.10 7.16 -9.06
CA VAL A 76 7.39 7.69 -9.53
C VAL A 76 8.58 6.92 -8.98
N THR A 77 8.44 6.30 -7.81
CA THR A 77 9.46 5.46 -7.19
C THR A 77 8.81 4.23 -6.57
N VAL A 78 9.46 3.08 -6.74
CA VAL A 78 9.10 1.82 -6.09
C VAL A 78 10.25 1.42 -5.18
N HIS A 79 9.93 1.15 -3.92
CA HIS A 79 10.88 0.70 -2.90
C HIS A 79 10.66 -0.77 -2.61
N GLY A 80 11.70 -1.58 -2.82
CA GLY A 80 11.71 -2.95 -2.34
C GLY A 80 11.77 -2.98 -0.81
N GLY A 81 10.96 -3.85 -0.20
CA GLY A 81 10.95 -4.02 1.25
C GLY A 81 11.62 -5.30 1.70
N ARG A 82 11.13 -5.82 2.83
CA ARG A 82 11.54 -7.10 3.41
C ARG A 82 10.62 -8.21 2.90
N PRO A 83 11.13 -9.44 2.71
CA PRO A 83 10.30 -10.58 2.33
C PRO A 83 9.30 -10.93 3.45
N GLY A 84 8.21 -11.59 3.07
CA GLY A 84 7.18 -12.07 3.99
C GLY A 84 5.83 -12.14 3.30
N LYS A 85 4.78 -12.48 4.07
CA LYS A 85 3.41 -12.49 3.59
C LYS A 85 2.76 -11.12 3.74
N PRO A 86 1.81 -10.73 2.86
CA PRO A 86 1.09 -9.48 3.01
C PRO A 86 0.09 -9.54 4.16
N LEU A 87 -0.11 -8.41 4.84
CA LEU A 87 -1.25 -8.24 5.73
C LEU A 87 -2.53 -8.13 4.89
N VAL A 88 -3.47 -9.04 5.10
CA VAL A 88 -4.77 -9.03 4.42
C VAL A 88 -5.84 -8.60 5.40
N TYR A 89 -6.68 -7.65 4.99
CA TYR A 89 -7.88 -7.25 5.73
C TYR A 89 -9.11 -7.60 4.88
N TRP A 90 -9.97 -8.46 5.40
CA TRP A 90 -11.17 -8.92 4.72
C TRP A 90 -12.26 -9.26 5.73
N ASP A 91 -13.51 -8.96 5.40
CA ASP A 91 -14.69 -9.15 6.26
C ASP A 91 -14.48 -8.69 7.70
N ARG A 92 -13.98 -7.46 7.85
CA ARG A 92 -13.71 -6.79 9.14
C ARG A 92 -12.65 -7.46 10.03
N ASP A 93 -11.90 -8.43 9.52
CA ASP A 93 -10.82 -9.09 10.26
C ASP A 93 -9.52 -9.19 9.44
N TYR A 94 -8.44 -9.53 10.14
CA TYR A 94 -7.12 -9.77 9.54
C TYR A 94 -6.95 -11.26 9.21
N TRP A 95 -6.44 -11.52 8.01
CA TRP A 95 -6.26 -12.87 7.47
C TRP A 95 -4.81 -13.10 7.05
N GLY A 96 -4.35 -14.33 7.23
CA GLY A 96 -3.08 -14.81 6.69
C GLY A 96 -3.27 -15.42 5.31
N LEU A 97 -2.37 -15.10 4.38
CA LEU A 97 -2.39 -15.74 3.07
C LEU A 97 -1.81 -17.16 3.18
N ARG A 98 -2.57 -18.15 2.73
CA ARG A 98 -2.07 -19.51 2.54
C ARG A 98 -1.42 -19.61 1.17
N GLU A 99 -0.29 -20.30 1.09
CA GLU A 99 0.32 -20.59 -0.20
C GLU A 99 -0.66 -21.41 -1.03
N SER A 100 -0.93 -20.94 -2.25
CA SER A 100 -1.70 -21.70 -3.21
C SER A 100 -0.80 -22.75 -3.85
N THR A 101 -1.21 -24.02 -3.81
CA THR A 101 -0.47 -25.12 -4.47
C THR A 101 -0.46 -25.00 -6.01
N GLY A 102 -1.26 -24.09 -6.58
CA GLY A 102 -1.18 -23.72 -8.00
C GLY A 102 -0.78 -22.25 -8.13
N ARG A 103 0.26 -21.98 -8.92
CA ARG A 103 0.39 -20.67 -9.57
C ARG A 103 -0.84 -20.52 -10.47
N LEU A 104 -1.55 -19.38 -10.38
CA LEU A 104 -2.39 -18.94 -11.49
C LEU A 104 -1.46 -18.91 -12.71
N GLY A 105 -1.66 -19.82 -13.66
CA GLY A 105 -0.85 -19.89 -14.86
C GLY A 105 -0.80 -18.51 -15.54
N ALA A 106 0.31 -18.20 -16.19
CA ALA A 106 0.37 -17.02 -17.04
C ALA A 106 -0.83 -17.07 -18.00
N PRO A 107 -1.48 -15.93 -18.31
CA PRO A 107 -2.54 -15.91 -19.32
C PRO A 107 -1.98 -16.54 -20.60
N GLU A 108 -2.64 -17.58 -21.12
CA GLU A 108 -2.27 -18.17 -22.41
C GLU A 108 -2.26 -17.05 -23.45
N ALA A 109 -1.16 -16.96 -24.21
CA ALA A 109 -1.06 -16.04 -25.33
C ALA A 109 -2.25 -16.28 -26.27
N PRO A 110 -2.81 -15.23 -26.91
CA PRO A 110 -3.85 -15.43 -27.90
C PRO A 110 -3.32 -16.39 -28.97
N ARG A 111 -4.08 -17.44 -29.29
CA ARG A 111 -3.73 -18.33 -30.39
C ARG A 111 -3.80 -17.51 -31.68
N GLU A 112 -2.63 -17.13 -32.20
CA GLU A 112 -2.52 -16.64 -33.57
C GLU A 112 -2.97 -17.75 -34.52
N GLY A 113 -3.99 -17.46 -35.32
CA GLY A 113 -4.43 -18.32 -36.42
C GLY A 113 -5.46 -19.36 -36.02
N ALA A 114 -6.73 -19.01 -36.13
CA ALA A 114 -7.75 -19.93 -36.60
C ALA A 114 -8.34 -19.34 -37.89
N PRO A 115 -8.55 -20.17 -38.94
CA PRO A 115 -8.73 -19.75 -40.33
C PRO A 115 -9.99 -18.93 -40.62
#